data_AF-A0A015IXX8-F1
#
_entry.id   AF-A0A015IXX8-F1
#
_cell.length_a   1.000
_cell.length_b   1.000
_cell.length_c   1.000
_cell.angle_alpha   90.00
_cell.angle_beta   90.00
_cell.angle_gamma   90.00
#
_symmetry.space_group_name_H-M   'P 1'
#
loop_
_entity.id
_entity.type
_entity.pdbx_description
1 polymer ?
#
loop_
_entity_poly.entity_id
_entity_poly.type
_entity_poly.pdbx_seq_one_letter_code
_entity_poly.pdbx_strand_id
1 'polypeptide(L)'
;MSKVQRLKPAHKIYERLLWDQDCISGANFVIGYEDRFLGIMEATREEFESEEIPFHRVRYFKDVDTGQHIWDREKRIDLITRNYVNTFTPENDSSSLSKKSLSLNYSDIHSSSSSSVNKYSDSNKNSKESSYNNKNSWEQQSRTIPVFSTKSKKNYLKKRRKKYRLQELNEARQRTEEEERIEAEHNQMYEDKMREVEERILRFQQFQIVRT
;
A
#
# COMPACT_ATOMS: atom_id res chain seq x y z
N MET A 1 35.58 12.35 11.90
CA MET A 1 35.04 11.23 11.10
C MET A 1 34.01 11.78 10.13
N SER A 2 34.26 11.73 8.82
CA SER A 2 33.28 12.19 7.83
C SER A 2 32.07 11.25 7.83
N LYS A 3 30.86 11.81 7.83
CA LYS A 3 29.62 11.05 7.85
C LYS A 3 29.46 10.35 6.49
N VAL A 4 29.63 9.03 6.45
CA VAL A 4 29.41 8.23 5.24
C VAL A 4 27.97 8.43 4.78
N GLN A 5 27.79 9.06 3.63
CA GLN A 5 26.47 9.37 3.08
C GLN A 5 25.72 8.06 2.78
N ARG A 6 24.45 7.97 3.18
CA ARG A 6 23.64 6.78 2.89
C ARG A 6 23.30 6.77 1.41
N LEU A 7 23.61 5.66 0.72
CA LEU A 7 23.16 5.44 -0.65
C LEU A 7 21.64 5.46 -0.72
N LYS A 8 21.11 6.00 -1.82
CA LYS A 8 19.69 5.90 -2.13
C LYS A 8 19.32 4.43 -2.40
N PRO A 9 18.10 4.01 -2.05
CA PRO A 9 17.63 2.66 -2.34
C PRO A 9 17.37 2.46 -3.84
N ALA A 10 17.53 1.23 -4.32
CA ALA A 10 17.42 0.90 -5.75
C ALA A 10 16.12 1.38 -6.40
N HIS A 11 14.95 1.23 -5.75
CA HIS A 11 13.67 1.72 -6.31
C HIS A 11 13.66 3.23 -6.59
N LYS A 12 14.32 4.05 -5.74
CA LYS A 12 14.40 5.50 -5.97
C LYS A 12 15.31 5.82 -7.14
N ILE A 13 16.38 5.06 -7.29
CA ILE A 13 17.29 5.20 -8.42
C ILE A 13 16.58 4.79 -9.71
N TYR A 14 15.88 3.66 -9.71
CA TYR A 14 15.08 3.20 -10.83
C TYR A 14 14.05 4.24 -11.28
N GLU A 15 13.25 4.78 -10.35
CA GLU A 15 12.30 5.86 -10.67
C GLU A 15 13.00 7.05 -11.37
N ARG A 16 14.17 7.47 -10.89
CA ARG A 16 14.91 8.57 -11.53
C ARG A 16 15.39 8.20 -12.93
N LEU A 17 15.89 6.98 -13.12
CA LEU A 17 16.32 6.51 -14.44
C LEU A 17 15.17 6.46 -15.46
N LEU A 18 13.93 6.27 -15.00
CA LEU A 18 12.75 6.27 -15.87
C LEU A 18 12.32 7.68 -16.29
N TRP A 19 12.36 8.63 -15.38
CA TRP A 19 11.70 9.93 -15.56
C TRP A 19 12.67 11.08 -15.83
N ASP A 20 13.91 11.00 -15.34
CA ASP A 20 14.92 12.04 -15.53
C ASP A 20 15.70 11.77 -16.82
N GLN A 21 15.25 12.39 -17.92
CA GLN A 21 15.91 12.31 -19.24
C GLN A 21 17.36 12.80 -19.23
N ASP A 22 17.72 13.64 -18.26
CA ASP A 22 19.07 14.19 -18.09
C ASP A 22 20.08 13.16 -17.52
N CYS A 23 19.61 12.06 -16.92
CA CYS A 23 20.48 11.09 -16.25
C CYS A 23 21.06 10.05 -17.21
N ILE A 24 20.23 9.49 -18.08
CA ILE A 24 20.61 8.54 -19.14
C ILE A 24 19.76 8.84 -20.35
N SER A 25 20.40 8.97 -21.51
CA SER A 25 19.67 9.13 -22.77
C SER A 25 18.84 7.87 -23.05
N GLY A 26 17.51 8.01 -23.08
CA GLY A 26 16.63 6.97 -23.61
C GLY A 26 16.37 5.74 -22.74
N ALA A 27 16.64 5.78 -21.41
CA ALA A 27 16.36 4.66 -20.50
C ALA A 27 17.06 3.32 -20.87
N ASN A 28 18.16 3.38 -21.62
CA ASN A 28 18.99 2.24 -21.97
C ASN A 28 19.92 1.88 -20.81
N PHE A 29 19.40 1.15 -19.83
CA PHE A 29 20.20 0.63 -18.73
C PHE A 29 19.93 -0.85 -18.47
N VAL A 30 20.95 -1.51 -17.94
CA VAL A 30 20.91 -2.89 -17.49
C VAL A 30 20.78 -2.92 -15.97
N ILE A 31 19.97 -3.85 -15.48
CA ILE A 31 19.67 -4.03 -14.06
C ILE A 31 20.40 -5.29 -13.60
N GLY A 32 21.43 -5.11 -12.79
CA GLY A 32 22.13 -6.20 -12.12
C GLY A 32 21.37 -6.60 -10.87
N TYR A 33 20.84 -7.82 -10.81
CA TYR A 33 20.11 -8.35 -9.68
C TYR A 33 20.70 -9.68 -9.19
N GLU A 34 20.47 -10.00 -7.92
CA GLU A 34 20.91 -11.25 -7.33
C GLU A 34 19.82 -12.31 -7.45
N ASP A 35 20.03 -13.28 -8.33
CA ASP A 35 19.20 -14.47 -8.48
C ASP A 35 19.26 -15.38 -7.23
N ARG A 36 18.26 -16.25 -7.05
CA ARG A 36 18.14 -17.13 -5.88
C ARG A 36 19.16 -18.26 -5.95
N PHE A 37 19.56 -18.64 -7.16
CA PHE A 37 20.39 -19.80 -7.41
C PHE A 37 21.62 -19.46 -8.26
N LEU A 38 21.47 -18.58 -9.25
CA LEU A 38 22.51 -18.32 -10.24
C LEU A 38 23.47 -17.19 -9.86
N GLY A 39 23.24 -16.51 -8.74
CA GLY A 39 24.04 -15.36 -8.32
C GLY A 39 23.66 -14.09 -9.09
N ILE A 40 24.63 -13.26 -9.44
CA ILE A 40 24.34 -11.99 -10.12
C ILE A 40 23.95 -12.24 -11.58
N MET A 41 22.76 -11.77 -11.95
CA MET A 41 22.24 -11.78 -13.31
C MET A 41 21.97 -10.34 -13.78
N GLU A 42 21.99 -10.16 -15.09
CA GLU A 42 21.66 -8.90 -15.75
C GLU A 42 20.36 -9.06 -16.52
N ALA A 43 19.43 -8.12 -16.33
CA ALA A 43 18.21 -8.02 -17.11
C ALA A 43 18.10 -6.63 -17.73
N THR A 44 17.49 -6.57 -18.91
CA THR A 44 16.98 -5.32 -19.47
C THR A 44 15.81 -4.81 -18.62
N ARG A 45 15.41 -3.56 -18.86
CA ARG A 45 14.25 -2.99 -18.20
C ARG A 45 12.98 -3.84 -18.42
N GLU A 46 12.74 -4.25 -19.66
CA GLU A 46 11.53 -4.99 -20.05
C GLU A 46 11.47 -6.36 -19.39
N GLU A 47 12.60 -7.06 -19.35
CA GLU A 47 12.73 -8.34 -18.64
C GLU A 47 12.53 -8.17 -17.14
N PHE A 48 13.12 -7.13 -16.55
CA PHE A 48 12.99 -6.86 -15.11
C PHE A 48 11.55 -6.57 -14.68
N GLU A 49 10.80 -5.80 -15.48
CA GLU A 49 9.38 -5.53 -15.25
C GLU A 49 8.53 -6.81 -15.46
N SER A 50 8.91 -7.67 -16.40
CA SER A 50 8.19 -8.91 -16.72
C SER A 50 8.41 -10.04 -15.71
N GLU A 51 9.64 -10.18 -15.20
CA GLU A 51 10.03 -11.25 -14.26
C GLU A 51 9.67 -10.94 -12.79
N GLU A 52 9.00 -9.80 -12.54
CA GLU A 52 8.59 -9.33 -11.21
C GLU A 52 9.74 -9.33 -10.17
N ILE A 53 10.95 -8.99 -10.60
CA ILE A 53 12.13 -9.05 -9.72
C ILE A 53 12.02 -7.98 -8.62
N PRO A 54 12.04 -8.36 -7.33
CA PRO A 54 11.96 -7.38 -6.25
C PRO A 54 13.16 -6.43 -6.19
N PHE A 55 12.90 -5.13 -5.98
CA PHE A 55 13.95 -4.10 -5.86
C PHE A 55 15.01 -4.35 -4.79
N HIS A 56 14.72 -5.14 -3.74
CA HIS A 56 15.72 -5.46 -2.72
C HIS A 56 16.82 -6.40 -3.24
N ARG A 57 16.58 -7.09 -4.37
CA ARG A 57 17.54 -7.96 -5.06
C ARG A 57 18.42 -7.20 -6.05
N VAL A 58 18.02 -5.98 -6.41
CA VAL A 58 18.83 -5.14 -7.31
C VAL A 58 20.12 -4.73 -6.61
N ARG A 59 21.25 -4.99 -7.27
CA ARG A 59 22.60 -4.72 -6.79
C ARG A 59 23.24 -3.52 -7.49
N TYR A 60 23.03 -3.36 -8.79
CA TYR A 60 23.54 -2.22 -9.55
C TYR A 60 22.67 -1.87 -10.76
N PHE A 61 22.88 -0.66 -11.28
CA PHE A 61 22.40 -0.20 -12.58
C PHE A 61 23.61 0.18 -13.43
N LYS A 62 23.66 -0.32 -14.66
CA LYS A 62 24.74 -0.10 -15.61
C LYS A 62 24.19 0.55 -16.87
N ASP A 63 24.92 1.52 -17.41
CA ASP A 63 24.64 2.06 -18.74
C ASP A 63 24.88 0.98 -19.80
N VAL A 64 23.96 0.84 -20.75
CA VAL A 64 24.18 -0.09 -21.88
C VAL A 64 25.27 0.44 -22.80
N ASP A 65 25.27 1.75 -23.07
CA ASP A 65 26.13 2.34 -24.11
C ASP A 65 27.58 2.47 -23.64
N THR A 66 27.78 2.97 -22.42
CA THR A 66 29.13 3.14 -21.85
C THR A 66 29.62 1.94 -21.04
N GLY A 67 28.74 1.01 -20.66
CA GLY A 67 29.06 -0.09 -19.75
C GLY A 67 29.41 0.37 -18.32
N GLN A 68 29.27 1.66 -18.01
CA GLN A 68 29.63 2.22 -16.71
C GLN A 68 28.56 1.89 -15.66
N HIS A 69 28.99 1.56 -14.44
CA HIS A 69 28.08 1.44 -13.31
C HIS A 69 27.66 2.83 -12.85
N ILE A 70 26.37 3.14 -13.00
CA ILE A 70 25.81 4.45 -12.66
C ILE A 70 25.40 4.48 -11.19
N TRP A 71 24.94 3.33 -10.69
CA TRP A 71 24.66 3.12 -9.28
C TRP A 71 25.03 1.69 -8.90
N ASP A 72 25.78 1.52 -7.82
CA ASP A 72 26.24 0.22 -7.35
C ASP A 72 26.25 0.21 -5.82
N ARG A 73 25.52 -0.74 -5.24
CA ARG A 73 25.37 -0.86 -3.79
C ARG A 73 26.67 -1.29 -3.09
N GLU A 74 27.42 -2.20 -3.70
CA GLU A 74 28.62 -2.80 -3.13
C GLU A 74 29.81 -1.87 -3.29
N LYS A 75 30.00 -1.32 -4.49
CA LYS A 75 31.04 -0.32 -4.78
C LYS A 75 30.72 1.07 -4.25
N ARG A 76 29.51 1.26 -3.70
CA ARG A 76 28.98 2.53 -3.16
C ARG A 76 29.01 3.68 -4.17
N ILE A 77 28.69 3.38 -5.43
CA ILE A 77 28.62 4.34 -6.53
C ILE A 77 27.19 4.90 -6.62
N ASP A 78 27.05 6.22 -6.75
CA ASP A 78 25.78 6.91 -6.97
C ASP A 78 26.04 8.15 -7.83
N LEU A 79 26.05 7.99 -9.16
CA LEU A 79 26.26 9.08 -10.11
C LEU A 79 24.98 9.90 -10.31
N ILE A 80 23.80 9.30 -10.14
CA ILE A 80 22.51 9.95 -10.36
C ILE A 80 22.23 10.99 -9.28
N THR A 81 22.36 10.63 -8.01
CA THR A 81 22.03 11.55 -6.91
C THR A 81 23.14 12.57 -6.70
N ARG A 82 24.40 12.20 -6.94
CA ARG A 82 25.55 13.07 -6.68
C ARG A 82 25.73 14.14 -7.75
N ASN A 83 25.38 13.84 -9.00
CA ASN A 83 25.50 14.81 -10.11
C ASN A 83 24.27 15.71 -10.23
N TYR A 84 23.15 15.36 -9.58
CA TYR A 84 21.98 16.22 -9.55
C TYR A 84 22.17 17.40 -8.58
N VAL A 85 22.58 18.54 -9.12
CA VAL A 85 22.48 19.82 -8.42
C VAL A 85 21.01 20.24 -8.42
N ASN A 86 20.32 20.01 -7.31
CA ASN A 86 18.95 20.47 -7.16
C ASN A 86 18.94 22.01 -7.12
N THR A 87 18.58 22.66 -8.22
CA THR A 87 18.50 24.14 -8.31
C THR A 87 17.32 24.71 -7.52
N PHE A 88 16.44 23.86 -6.96
CA PHE A 88 15.44 24.24 -5.98
C PHE A 88 16.02 24.23 -4.56
N THR A 89 16.93 25.17 -4.29
CA THR A 89 17.17 25.65 -2.93
C THR A 89 16.27 26.88 -2.71
N PRO A 90 15.22 26.82 -1.86
CA PRO A 90 14.56 28.05 -1.45
C PRO A 90 15.59 28.89 -0.72
N GLU A 91 15.87 30.08 -1.26
CA GLU A 91 16.83 31.02 -0.71
C GLU A 91 16.50 31.35 0.75
N ASN A 92 17.31 30.79 1.64
CA ASN A 92 17.54 31.25 2.99
C ASN A 92 18.94 30.80 3.35
N ASP A 93 19.93 31.55 2.88
CA ASP A 93 21.02 32.04 3.72
C ASP A 93 21.93 32.97 2.93
N SER A 94 22.22 34.09 3.56
CA SER A 94 23.02 35.20 3.06
C SER A 94 24.50 34.79 2.97
N SER A 95 25.12 34.93 1.80
CA SER A 95 26.48 35.50 1.57
C SER A 95 27.27 34.86 0.41
N SER A 96 27.84 35.75 -0.41
CA SER A 96 29.04 35.59 -1.27
C SER A 96 28.94 34.92 -2.66
N LEU A 97 28.65 35.78 -3.66
CA LEU A 97 29.40 36.05 -4.91
C LEU A 97 30.03 34.88 -5.72
N SER A 98 29.54 34.69 -6.95
CA SER A 98 30.33 34.93 -8.18
C SER A 98 29.45 34.83 -9.44
N LYS A 99 29.54 35.85 -10.29
CA LYS A 99 28.74 36.09 -11.50
C LYS A 99 29.28 35.28 -12.69
N LYS A 100 28.38 34.76 -13.53
CA LYS A 100 28.53 34.87 -14.99
C LYS A 100 27.15 34.82 -15.67
N SER A 101 26.74 36.00 -16.13
CA SER A 101 25.55 36.28 -16.93
C SER A 101 25.70 35.78 -18.35
N LEU A 102 24.67 35.12 -18.88
CA LEU A 102 24.29 35.18 -20.30
C LEU A 102 22.75 35.13 -20.35
N SER A 103 22.16 36.22 -20.80
CA SER A 103 20.73 36.48 -20.94
C SER A 103 20.15 35.83 -22.18
N LEU A 104 18.88 35.41 -22.13
CA LEU A 104 17.95 35.55 -23.26
C LEU A 104 16.51 35.58 -22.74
N ASN A 105 15.77 36.59 -23.22
CA ASN A 105 14.45 37.02 -22.79
C ASN A 105 13.34 36.09 -23.30
N TYR A 106 12.29 35.88 -22.49
CA TYR A 106 11.02 35.32 -22.96
C TYR A 106 9.88 36.26 -22.55
N SER A 107 9.49 37.11 -23.49
CA SER A 107 8.19 37.77 -23.49
C SER A 107 7.67 37.65 -24.90
N ASP A 108 6.55 36.93 -25.05
CA ASP A 108 5.53 36.99 -26.11
C ASP A 108 4.83 35.61 -26.17
N ILE A 109 3.51 35.42 -26.27
CA ILE A 109 2.35 36.30 -26.37
C ILE A 109 1.08 35.38 -26.39
N HIS A 110 -0.04 35.92 -25.87
CA HIS A 110 -1.46 35.65 -26.17
C HIS A 110 -2.25 34.43 -25.66
N SER A 111 -3.20 34.77 -24.78
CA SER A 111 -4.57 34.26 -24.66
C SER A 111 -5.40 34.48 -25.94
N SER A 112 -6.35 33.56 -26.25
CA SER A 112 -7.81 33.80 -26.29
C SER A 112 -8.59 32.77 -27.14
N SER A 113 -9.71 32.28 -26.56
CA SER A 113 -11.00 31.94 -27.22
C SER A 113 -11.06 30.72 -28.17
N SER A 114 -12.13 29.92 -28.33
CA SER A 114 -13.49 29.83 -27.78
C SER A 114 -14.18 28.58 -28.37
N SER A 115 -15.02 27.90 -27.58
CA SER A 115 -16.22 27.08 -27.91
C SER A 115 -16.35 26.32 -29.25
N SER A 116 -16.71 25.03 -29.17
CA SER A 116 -17.63 24.39 -30.13
C SER A 116 -18.43 23.24 -29.51
N VAL A 117 -19.72 23.25 -29.86
CA VAL A 117 -20.82 22.37 -29.44
C VAL A 117 -20.84 21.11 -30.31
N ASN A 118 -21.22 19.95 -29.76
CA ASN A 118 -22.08 19.00 -30.48
C ASN A 118 -22.79 17.99 -29.55
N LYS A 119 -24.08 17.81 -29.86
CA LYS A 119 -25.06 16.89 -29.25
C LYS A 119 -24.95 15.52 -29.91
N TYR A 120 -25.13 14.45 -29.13
CA TYR A 120 -25.73 13.20 -29.61
C TYR A 120 -26.66 12.65 -28.53
N SER A 121 -27.87 12.32 -28.94
CA SER A 121 -28.92 11.62 -28.21
C SER A 121 -28.86 10.14 -28.55
N ASP A 122 -29.04 9.26 -27.56
CA ASP A 122 -29.61 7.94 -27.83
C ASP A 122 -30.28 7.31 -26.60
N SER A 123 -31.05 6.26 -26.85
CA SER A 123 -32.38 6.04 -26.32
C SER A 123 -32.52 4.81 -25.40
N ASN A 124 -33.35 4.96 -24.35
CA ASN A 124 -34.35 4.02 -23.78
C ASN A 124 -33.99 2.55 -23.45
N LYS A 125 -34.18 2.12 -22.17
CA LYS A 125 -35.00 0.94 -21.76
C LYS A 125 -35.08 0.73 -20.23
N ASN A 126 -36.31 0.50 -19.76
CA ASN A 126 -36.75 0.15 -18.41
C ASN A 126 -36.22 -1.21 -17.91
N SER A 127 -36.01 -1.35 -16.59
CA SER A 127 -36.60 -2.44 -15.78
C SER A 127 -36.42 -2.20 -14.28
N LYS A 128 -37.46 -2.59 -13.54
CA LYS A 128 -37.64 -2.52 -12.09
C LYS A 128 -36.71 -3.51 -11.41
N GLU A 129 -36.12 -3.15 -10.27
CA GLU A 129 -36.16 -4.00 -9.08
C GLU A 129 -35.82 -3.27 -7.79
N SER A 130 -36.46 -3.76 -6.73
CA SER A 130 -36.75 -3.13 -5.46
C SER A 130 -35.89 -3.75 -4.36
N SER A 131 -35.41 -2.87 -3.47
CA SER A 131 -35.29 -3.11 -2.03
C SER A 131 -34.35 -4.20 -1.51
N TYR A 132 -33.12 -3.80 -1.15
CA TYR A 132 -32.50 -4.13 0.14
C TYR A 132 -31.65 -2.95 0.63
N ASN A 133 -32.31 -1.97 1.25
CA ASN A 133 -31.64 -0.99 2.09
C ASN A 133 -31.56 -1.53 3.52
N ASN A 134 -30.38 -1.95 3.98
CA ASN A 134 -30.02 -1.71 5.38
C ASN A 134 -28.51 -1.83 5.68
N LYS A 135 -27.97 -0.71 6.19
CA LYS A 135 -26.80 -0.56 7.10
C LYS A 135 -25.39 -0.69 6.51
N ASN A 136 -24.89 0.43 5.96
CA ASN A 136 -23.51 0.88 6.20
C ASN A 136 -23.52 2.26 6.86
N SER A 137 -23.78 2.28 8.17
CA SER A 137 -23.72 3.48 9.03
C SER A 137 -22.30 4.06 9.16
N TRP A 138 -21.27 3.37 8.66
CA TRP A 138 -19.87 3.79 8.75
C TRP A 138 -19.40 4.67 7.56
N GLU A 139 -20.13 4.68 6.44
CA GLU A 139 -19.72 5.40 5.22
C GLU A 139 -20.10 6.89 5.22
N GLN A 140 -21.00 7.33 6.10
CA GLN A 140 -21.46 8.72 6.14
C GLN A 140 -20.56 9.65 7.00
N GLN A 141 -19.57 9.10 7.71
CA GLN A 141 -18.66 9.89 8.57
C GLN A 141 -17.37 10.36 7.87
N SER A 142 -17.17 10.08 6.57
CA SER A 142 -15.97 10.50 5.84
C SER A 142 -16.28 11.41 4.67
N ARG A 143 -16.53 12.69 4.95
CA ARG A 143 -16.45 13.75 3.92
C ARG A 143 -15.50 14.89 4.27
N THR A 144 -14.79 14.82 5.40
CA THR A 144 -13.75 15.80 5.72
C THR A 144 -12.42 15.08 6.02
N ILE A 145 -11.51 15.09 5.05
CA ILE A 145 -10.13 14.67 5.26
C ILE A 145 -9.41 15.85 5.91
N PRO A 146 -8.94 15.77 7.17
CA PRO A 146 -8.24 16.88 7.78
C PRO A 146 -6.84 17.01 7.16
N VAL A 147 -6.50 18.22 6.74
CA VAL A 147 -5.18 18.53 6.18
C VAL A 147 -4.17 18.57 7.33
N PHE A 148 -3.37 17.52 7.46
CA PHE A 148 -2.35 17.38 8.50
C PHE A 148 -0.94 17.57 7.93
N SER A 149 -0.05 18.22 8.69
CA SER A 149 1.39 18.14 8.43
C SER A 149 1.86 16.67 8.48
N THR A 150 2.95 16.34 7.78
CA THR A 150 3.43 14.95 7.62
C THR A 150 3.65 14.21 8.96
N LYS A 151 4.13 14.91 9.98
CA LYS A 151 4.33 14.37 11.35
C LYS A 151 2.99 14.13 12.07
N SER A 152 2.02 15.03 11.89
CA SER A 152 0.67 14.90 12.45
C SER A 152 -0.13 13.76 11.78
N LYS A 153 0.00 13.62 10.46
CA LYS A 153 -0.60 12.52 9.67
C LYS A 153 -0.12 11.14 10.13
N LYS A 154 1.18 10.98 10.41
CA LYS A 154 1.76 9.72 10.90
C LYS A 154 1.19 9.31 12.27
N ASN A 155 1.03 10.26 13.18
CA ASN A 155 0.47 10.00 14.51
C ASN A 155 -1.02 9.67 14.46
N TYR A 156 -1.80 10.40 13.64
CA TYR A 156 -3.21 10.11 13.39
C TYR A 156 -3.39 8.68 12.86
N LEU A 157 -2.62 8.29 11.84
CA LEU A 157 -2.69 6.95 11.27
C LEU A 157 -2.31 5.87 12.29
N LYS A 158 -1.29 6.11 13.13
CA LYS A 158 -0.91 5.18 14.22
C LYS A 158 -2.03 5.01 15.23
N LYS A 159 -2.67 6.10 15.67
CA LYS A 159 -3.80 6.07 16.61
C LYS A 159 -5.02 5.36 16.00
N ARG A 160 -5.30 5.61 14.73
CA ARG A 160 -6.39 4.96 13.98
C ARG A 160 -6.18 3.46 13.86
N ARG A 161 -4.98 3.01 13.48
CA ARG A 161 -4.61 1.58 13.42
C ARG A 161 -4.75 0.90 14.78
N LYS A 162 -4.31 1.57 15.86
CA LYS A 162 -4.47 1.05 17.23
C LYS A 162 -5.94 0.90 17.62
N LYS A 163 -6.80 1.87 17.25
CA LYS A 163 -8.25 1.82 17.51
C LYS A 163 -8.89 0.62 16.81
N TYR A 164 -8.63 0.42 15.52
CA TYR A 164 -9.19 -0.71 14.77
C TYR A 164 -8.75 -2.06 15.33
N ARG A 165 -7.46 -2.21 15.64
CA ARG A 165 -6.96 -3.45 16.27
C ARG A 165 -7.63 -3.75 17.61
N LEU A 166 -7.85 -2.71 18.43
CA LEU A 166 -8.51 -2.88 19.71
C LEU A 166 -9.99 -3.28 19.55
N GLN A 167 -10.66 -2.69 18.55
CA GLN A 167 -12.03 -3.05 18.22
C GLN A 167 -12.13 -4.52 17.78
N GLU A 168 -11.26 -4.95 16.86
CA GLU A 168 -11.20 -6.33 16.38
C GLU A 168 -10.96 -7.34 17.51
N LEU A 169 -10.05 -7.03 18.45
CA LEU A 169 -9.81 -7.88 19.63
C LEU A 169 -11.04 -7.99 20.55
N ASN A 170 -11.77 -6.89 20.74
CA ASN A 170 -12.97 -6.90 21.55
C ASN A 170 -14.09 -7.70 20.87
N GLU A 171 -14.26 -7.54 19.57
CA GLU A 171 -15.23 -8.30 18.78
C GLU A 171 -14.90 -9.80 18.79
N ALA A 172 -13.62 -10.17 18.66
CA ALA A 172 -13.18 -11.56 18.76
C ALA A 172 -13.48 -12.16 20.15
N ARG A 173 -13.22 -11.41 21.22
CA ARG A 173 -13.54 -11.84 22.59
C ARG A 173 -15.05 -12.06 22.77
N GLN A 174 -15.86 -11.13 22.29
CA GLN A 174 -17.32 -11.28 22.39
C GLN A 174 -17.81 -12.50 21.62
N ARG A 175 -17.22 -12.80 20.45
CA ARG A 175 -17.56 -14.00 19.67
C ARG A 175 -17.21 -15.28 20.43
N THR A 176 -16.02 -15.37 21.03
CA THR A 176 -15.65 -16.56 21.80
C THR A 176 -16.55 -16.74 23.02
N GLU A 177 -16.89 -15.66 23.72
CA GLU A 177 -17.83 -15.70 24.85
C GLU A 177 -19.25 -16.12 24.42
N GLU A 178 -19.70 -15.67 23.24
CA GLU A 178 -20.98 -16.06 22.64
C GLU A 178 -21.00 -17.55 22.27
N GLU A 179 -19.93 -18.03 21.63
CA GLU A 179 -19.76 -19.44 21.23
C GLU A 179 -19.74 -20.37 22.44
N GLU A 180 -18.97 -20.04 23.49
CA GLU A 180 -18.94 -20.79 24.75
C GLU A 180 -20.32 -20.84 25.41
N ARG A 181 -21.07 -19.74 25.37
CA ARG A 181 -22.44 -19.70 25.93
C ARG A 181 -23.39 -20.62 25.16
N ILE A 182 -23.33 -20.60 23.84
CA ILE A 182 -24.15 -21.48 22.98
C ILE A 182 -23.80 -22.95 23.24
N GLU A 183 -22.51 -23.27 23.36
CA GLU A 183 -22.06 -24.63 23.65
C GLU A 183 -22.53 -25.11 25.03
N ALA A 184 -22.45 -24.25 26.05
CA ALA A 184 -22.96 -24.55 27.39
C ALA A 184 -24.49 -24.79 27.39
N GLU A 185 -25.25 -23.97 26.65
CA GLU A 185 -26.70 -24.14 26.50
C GLU A 185 -27.04 -25.48 25.81
N HIS A 186 -26.30 -25.83 24.75
CA HIS A 186 -26.50 -27.09 24.05
C HIS A 186 -26.17 -28.31 24.95
N ASN A 187 -25.08 -28.22 25.72
CA ASN A 187 -24.71 -29.25 26.67
C ASN A 187 -25.74 -29.40 27.79
N GLN A 188 -26.23 -28.28 28.34
CA GLN A 188 -27.29 -28.30 29.35
C GLN A 188 -28.57 -28.96 28.82
N MET A 189 -28.97 -28.63 27.59
CA MET A 189 -30.12 -29.27 26.95
C MET A 189 -29.90 -30.79 26.81
N TYR A 190 -28.69 -31.24 26.47
CA TYR A 190 -28.37 -32.66 26.38
C TYR A 190 -28.50 -33.35 27.75
N GLU A 191 -27.93 -32.75 28.79
CA GLU A 191 -28.01 -33.25 30.17
C GLU A 191 -29.46 -33.35 30.66
N ASP A 192 -30.29 -32.34 30.40
CA ASP A 192 -31.70 -32.36 30.81
C ASP A 192 -32.50 -33.43 30.06
N LYS A 193 -32.22 -33.66 28.76
CA LYS A 193 -32.81 -34.78 28.00
C LYS A 193 -32.38 -36.14 28.56
N MET A 194 -31.11 -36.29 28.91
CA MET A 194 -30.60 -37.53 29.51
C MET A 194 -31.25 -37.81 30.85
N ARG A 195 -31.39 -36.78 31.71
CA ARG A 195 -32.10 -36.89 32.99
C ARG A 195 -33.56 -37.32 32.80
N GLU A 196 -34.26 -36.78 31.81
CA GLU A 196 -35.64 -37.19 31.50
C GLU A 196 -35.72 -38.67 31.10
N VAL A 197 -34.77 -39.14 30.28
CA VAL A 197 -34.70 -40.55 29.88
C VAL A 197 -34.45 -41.45 31.10
N GLU A 198 -33.51 -41.08 31.97
CA GLU A 198 -33.21 -41.80 33.21
C GLU A 198 -34.43 -41.86 34.13
N GLU A 199 -35.12 -40.74 34.33
CA GLU A 199 -36.37 -40.70 35.10
C GLU A 199 -37.43 -41.63 34.54
N ARG A 200 -37.59 -41.68 33.21
CA ARG A 200 -38.55 -42.59 32.56
C ARG A 200 -38.18 -44.04 32.80
N ILE A 201 -36.89 -44.39 32.72
CA ILE A 201 -36.38 -45.73 33.01
C ILE A 201 -36.65 -46.11 34.47
N LEU A 202 -36.35 -45.22 35.41
CA LEU A 202 -36.59 -45.44 36.84
C LEU A 202 -38.08 -45.62 37.16
N ARG A 203 -38.95 -44.76 36.60
CA ARG A 203 -40.41 -44.91 36.74
C ARG A 203 -40.88 -46.25 36.21
N PHE A 204 -40.40 -46.66 35.03
CA PHE A 204 -40.74 -47.96 34.45
C PHE A 204 -40.32 -49.13 35.34
N GLN A 205 -39.11 -49.11 35.90
CA GLN A 205 -38.64 -50.15 36.83
C GLN A 205 -39.48 -50.21 38.11
N GLN A 206 -39.83 -49.06 38.70
CA GLN A 206 -40.69 -49.00 39.87
C GLN A 206 -42.09 -49.61 39.62
N PHE A 207 -42.66 -49.37 38.42
CA PHE A 207 -43.94 -49.96 38.03
C PHE A 207 -43.90 -51.48 37.91
N GLN A 208 -42.76 -52.08 37.57
CA GLN A 208 -42.59 -53.54 37.51
C GLN A 208 -42.52 -54.17 38.90
N ILE A 209 -41.91 -53.49 39.88
CA ILE A 209 -41.78 -53.96 41.27
C ILE A 209 -43.12 -53.99 42.00
N VAL A 210 -44.04 -53.06 41.71
CA VAL A 210 -45.36 -52.99 42.37
C VAL A 210 -46.35 -54.04 41.86
N ARG A 211 -46.05 -54.72 40.74
CA ARG A 211 -46.92 -55.74 40.12
C ARG A 211 -46.60 -57.20 40.52
N THR A 212 -45.59 -57.41 41.36
CA THR A 212 -45.21 -58.71 41.95
C THR A 212 -45.57 -58.75 43.42
#